data_AF-A0A8H4ENT4-F1
#
_entry.id   AF-A0A8H4ENT4-F1
#
_cell.length_a   1.000
_cell.length_b   1.000
_cell.length_c   1.000
_cell.angle_alpha   90.00
_cell.angle_beta   90.00
_cell.angle_gamma   90.00
#
_symmetry.space_group_name_H-M   'P 1'
#
loop_
_entity.id
_entity.type
_entity.pdbx_description
1 polymer ?
#
loop_
_entity_poly.entity_id
_entity_poly.type
_entity_poly.pdbx_seq_one_letter_code
_entity_poly.pdbx_strand_id
1 'polypeptide(L)'
;MARRKRKNKRIEFCTNEECTKEIDDEGNCEGIFVIERKKYHRVFGKFQCNKCGKKWISGYIWILLRKFNNNIPASELNNQDYYQQECKRCHSEVNKLIEWSPLKKSERESKRPHEEELCAKCQIGAKCQEKKYNYRTSSFLFY
;
A
#
# COMPACT_ATOMS: atom_id res chain seq x y z
N MET A 1 -7.05 11.37 -45.93
CA MET A 1 -7.09 10.55 -44.71
C MET A 1 -5.82 10.82 -43.90
N ALA A 2 -5.90 11.51 -42.77
CA ALA A 2 -4.73 11.80 -41.94
C ALA A 2 -4.29 10.55 -41.17
N ARG A 3 -3.13 9.98 -41.51
CA ARG A 3 -2.49 8.91 -40.72
C ARG A 3 -2.10 9.50 -39.37
N ARG A 4 -2.77 9.09 -38.28
CA ARG A 4 -2.30 9.35 -36.92
C ARG A 4 -0.93 8.67 -36.74
N LYS A 5 0.14 9.47 -36.63
CA LYS A 5 1.49 9.00 -36.33
C LYS A 5 1.52 8.33 -34.95
N ARG A 6 2.16 7.15 -34.85
CA ARG A 6 2.24 6.36 -33.60
C ARG A 6 3.40 6.90 -32.75
N LYS A 7 3.09 7.66 -31.70
CA LYS A 7 4.09 8.08 -30.70
C LYS A 7 4.69 6.86 -29.99
N ASN A 8 5.99 6.91 -29.71
CA ASN A 8 6.69 5.86 -29.01
C ASN A 8 6.80 6.19 -27.51
N LYS A 9 6.64 5.18 -26.63
CA LYS A 9 6.68 5.36 -25.17
C LYS A 9 7.99 4.80 -24.63
N ARG A 10 8.75 5.62 -23.91
CA ARG A 10 9.98 5.21 -23.21
C ARG A 10 9.80 5.33 -21.71
N ILE A 11 10.21 4.31 -20.96
CA ILE A 11 10.19 4.32 -19.50
C ILE A 11 11.52 4.88 -18.99
N GLU A 12 11.46 5.86 -18.10
CA GLU A 12 12.60 6.48 -17.42
C GLU A 12 12.37 6.45 -15.89
N PHE A 13 13.45 6.53 -15.10
CA PHE A 13 13.39 6.54 -13.64
C PHE A 13 13.81 7.93 -13.14
N CYS A 14 12.90 8.66 -12.49
CA CYS A 14 13.16 9.98 -11.90
C CYS A 14 12.95 9.92 -10.40
N THR A 15 13.96 10.25 -9.59
CA THR A 15 13.82 10.43 -8.12
C THR A 15 12.98 9.33 -7.42
N ASN A 16 13.27 8.05 -7.72
CA ASN A 16 12.58 6.86 -7.19
C ASN A 16 11.13 6.62 -7.67
N GLU A 17 10.64 7.40 -8.63
CA GLU A 17 9.38 7.22 -9.32
C GLU A 17 9.64 6.75 -10.76
N GLU A 18 8.80 5.86 -11.27
CA GLU A 18 8.85 5.48 -12.68
C GLU A 18 8.08 6.51 -13.47
N CYS A 19 8.60 6.94 -14.61
CA CYS A 19 7.96 7.91 -15.47
C CYS A 19 7.90 7.35 -16.90
N THR A 20 6.83 7.67 -17.63
CA THR A 20 6.78 7.44 -19.08
C THR A 20 6.99 8.77 -19.78
N LYS A 21 7.92 8.78 -20.72
CA LYS A 21 8.18 9.89 -21.63
C LYS A 21 7.63 9.52 -22.99
N GLU A 22 6.75 10.35 -23.55
CA GLU A 22 6.36 10.19 -24.95
C GLU A 22 7.43 10.87 -25.82
N ILE A 23 7.90 10.13 -26.82
CA ILE A 23 8.90 10.61 -27.77
C ILE A 23 8.22 10.64 -29.13
N ASP A 24 8.34 11.79 -29.80
CA ASP A 24 7.87 11.93 -31.19
C ASP A 24 8.82 11.23 -32.18
N ASP A 25 8.46 11.22 -33.46
CA ASP A 25 9.25 10.58 -34.51
C ASP A 25 10.61 11.28 -34.75
N GLU A 26 10.79 12.49 -34.21
CA GLU A 26 12.00 13.33 -34.35
C GLU A 26 12.93 13.21 -33.13
N GLY A 27 12.53 12.45 -32.12
CA GLY A 27 13.31 12.24 -30.89
C GLY A 27 13.06 13.30 -29.81
N ASN A 28 12.10 14.21 -30.00
CA ASN A 28 11.75 15.22 -29.02
C ASN A 28 10.83 14.64 -27.93
N CYS A 29 10.99 15.17 -26.73
CA CYS A 29 10.17 14.81 -25.58
C CYS A 29 8.85 15.58 -25.57
N GLU A 30 7.72 14.89 -25.62
CA GLU A 30 6.41 15.47 -25.36
C GLU A 30 5.85 14.94 -24.03
N GLY A 31 5.96 15.74 -22.97
CA GLY A 31 5.39 15.41 -21.65
C GLY A 31 6.11 14.28 -20.91
N ILE A 32 6.15 14.42 -19.58
CA ILE A 32 6.62 13.37 -18.67
C ILE A 32 5.44 13.00 -17.78
N PHE A 33 5.01 11.75 -17.85
CA PHE A 33 3.94 11.22 -17.02
C PHE A 33 4.54 10.39 -15.88
N VAL A 34 4.33 10.80 -14.64
CA VAL A 34 4.75 10.00 -13.48
C VAL A 34 3.85 8.77 -13.38
N ILE A 35 4.45 7.59 -13.52
CA ILE A 35 3.82 6.31 -13.22
C ILE A 35 3.88 6.15 -11.69
N GLU A 36 2.83 6.54 -10.99
CA GLU A 36 2.69 6.24 -9.57
C GLU A 36 2.52 4.72 -9.38
N ARG A 37 3.64 3.99 -9.26
CA ARG A 37 3.61 2.63 -8.71
C ARG A 37 3.21 2.74 -7.25
N LYS A 38 1.93 2.51 -6.97
CA LYS A 38 1.41 2.38 -5.60
C LYS A 38 2.10 1.21 -4.90
N LYS A 39 3.19 1.53 -4.21
CA LYS A 39 3.90 0.66 -3.27
C LYS A 39 3.22 0.80 -1.92
N TYR A 40 2.97 -0.31 -1.24
CA TYR A 40 2.40 -0.31 0.10
C TYR A 40 3.34 -0.97 1.11
N HIS A 41 3.51 -0.34 2.27
CA HIS A 41 4.25 -0.85 3.41
C HIS A 41 3.32 -1.50 4.42
N ARG A 42 3.76 -2.61 5.01
CA ARG A 42 2.94 -3.33 5.99
C ARG A 42 3.09 -2.68 7.37
N VAL A 43 1.99 -2.58 8.13
CA VAL A 43 1.96 -1.91 9.43
C VAL A 43 1.00 -2.61 10.41
N PHE A 44 1.11 -2.25 11.69
CA PHE A 44 0.02 -2.43 12.64
C PHE A 44 -0.99 -1.31 12.48
N GLY A 45 -2.26 -1.60 12.76
CA GLY A 45 -3.27 -0.57 12.76
C GLY A 45 -4.56 -0.99 13.44
N LYS A 46 -5.28 0.03 13.86
CA LYS A 46 -6.46 -0.05 14.68
C LYS A 46 -7.62 0.49 13.88
N PHE A 47 -8.62 -0.34 13.66
CA PHE A 47 -9.82 0.02 12.91
C PHE A 47 -10.99 0.28 13.84
N GLN A 48 -11.93 1.09 13.33
CA GLN A 48 -13.28 1.23 13.85
C GLN A 48 -14.28 0.97 12.73
N CYS A 49 -15.27 0.13 13.03
CA CYS A 49 -16.37 -0.09 12.13
C CYS A 49 -17.26 1.14 12.06
N ASN A 50 -17.52 1.63 10.84
CA ASN A 50 -18.40 2.77 10.64
C ASN A 50 -19.88 2.44 10.91
N LYS A 51 -20.28 1.17 10.78
CA LYS A 51 -21.67 0.74 11.02
C LYS A 51 -21.95 0.40 12.48
N CYS A 52 -21.12 -0.42 13.12
CA CYS A 52 -21.40 -0.95 14.47
C CYS A 52 -20.46 -0.42 15.56
N GLY A 53 -19.53 0.48 15.24
CA GLY A 53 -18.60 1.08 16.19
C GLY A 53 -17.53 0.13 16.76
N LYS A 54 -17.57 -1.18 16.44
CA LYS A 54 -16.60 -2.15 16.93
C LYS A 54 -15.18 -1.76 16.52
N LYS A 55 -14.25 -1.82 17.48
CA LYS A 55 -12.82 -1.57 17.25
C LYS A 55 -12.03 -2.87 17.24
N TRP A 56 -10.97 -2.94 16.44
CA TRP A 56 -10.04 -4.08 16.43
C TRP A 56 -8.65 -3.67 15.97
N ILE A 57 -7.65 -4.44 16.37
CA ILE A 57 -6.25 -4.27 15.95
C ILE A 57 -5.91 -5.35 14.92
N SER A 58 -5.13 -4.99 13.91
CA SER A 58 -4.62 -5.90 12.89
C SER A 58 -3.16 -5.60 12.58
N GLY A 59 -2.33 -6.64 12.58
CA GLY A 59 -0.93 -6.59 12.09
C GLY A 59 -0.78 -6.94 10.61
N TYR A 60 -1.89 -7.04 9.87
CA TYR A 60 -1.90 -7.36 8.44
C TYR A 60 -2.59 -6.25 7.66
N ILE A 61 -2.05 -5.03 7.78
CA ILE A 61 -2.52 -3.84 7.08
C ILE A 61 -1.40 -3.32 6.21
N TRP A 62 -1.78 -2.64 5.12
CA TRP A 62 -0.88 -2.10 4.13
C TRP A 62 -1.24 -0.63 3.92
N ILE A 63 -0.29 0.29 4.13
CA ILE A 63 -0.42 1.73 3.90
C ILE A 63 0.49 2.13 2.73
N LEU A 64 0.08 3.09 1.91
CA LEU A 64 0.92 3.62 0.83
C LEU A 64 2.30 4.02 1.38
N LEU A 65 3.35 3.54 0.73
CA LEU A 65 4.73 3.70 1.17
C LEU A 65 5.09 5.18 1.33
N ARG A 66 4.61 6.05 0.43
CA ARG A 66 4.79 7.50 0.54
C ARG A 66 4.18 8.07 1.82
N LYS A 67 2.98 7.62 2.20
CA LYS A 67 2.30 8.06 3.43
C LYS A 67 3.00 7.54 4.68
N PHE A 68 3.48 6.30 4.63
CA PHE A 68 4.29 5.70 5.68
C PHE A 68 5.62 6.46 5.90
N ASN A 69 6.40 6.68 4.84
CA ASN A 69 7.69 7.38 4.93
C ASN A 69 7.56 8.82 5.44
N ASN A 70 6.45 9.49 5.11
CA ASN A 70 6.17 10.84 5.57
C ASN A 70 5.49 10.88 6.96
N ASN A 71 5.32 9.73 7.62
CA ASN A 71 4.68 9.60 8.94
C ASN A 71 3.29 10.26 9.01
N ILE A 72 2.51 10.16 7.93
CA ILE A 72 1.18 10.78 7.86
C ILE A 72 0.23 10.07 8.83
N PRO A 73 -0.41 10.77 9.78
CA PRO A 73 -1.27 10.14 10.77
C PRO A 73 -2.52 9.54 10.13
N ALA A 74 -3.10 8.51 10.75
CA ALA A 74 -4.28 7.82 10.25
C ALA A 74 -5.49 8.74 10.00
N SER A 75 -5.61 9.84 10.76
CA SER A 75 -6.66 10.86 10.58
C SER A 75 -6.61 11.57 9.24
N GLU A 76 -5.43 11.62 8.61
CA GLU A 76 -5.18 12.28 7.31
C GLU A 76 -5.10 11.28 6.15
N LEU A 77 -5.33 9.99 6.42
CA LEU A 77 -5.36 8.94 5.40
C LEU A 77 -6.76 8.77 4.83
N ASN A 78 -6.84 8.70 3.52
CA ASN A 78 -8.06 8.36 2.79
C ASN A 78 -8.17 6.85 2.60
N ASN A 79 -9.37 6.36 2.25
CA ASN A 79 -9.61 4.93 2.06
C ASN A 79 -8.77 4.28 0.94
N GLN A 80 -8.14 5.08 0.06
CA GLN A 80 -7.23 4.61 -0.99
C GLN A 80 -5.77 4.49 -0.51
N ASP A 81 -5.44 5.16 0.60
CA ASP A 81 -4.10 5.19 1.16
C ASP A 81 -3.76 3.92 1.94
N TYR A 82 -4.77 3.09 2.26
CA TYR A 82 -4.59 1.84 2.97
C TYR A 82 -5.59 0.78 2.53
N TYR A 83 -5.25 -0.49 2.75
CA TYR A 83 -6.15 -1.59 2.49
C TYR A 83 -7.26 -1.65 3.55
N GLN A 84 -8.51 -1.54 3.10
CA GLN A 84 -9.69 -1.70 3.94
C GLN A 84 -9.75 -3.11 4.53
N GLN A 85 -10.32 -3.21 5.73
CA GLN A 85 -10.59 -4.50 6.38
C GLN A 85 -12.05 -4.63 6.68
N GLU A 86 -12.63 -5.79 6.40
CA GLU A 86 -14.01 -6.10 6.70
C GLU A 86 -14.26 -6.24 8.21
N CYS A 87 -15.38 -5.70 8.68
CA CYS A 87 -15.80 -5.87 10.06
C CYS A 87 -16.41 -7.26 10.27
N LYS A 88 -15.77 -8.12 11.06
CA LYS A 88 -16.26 -9.48 11.37
C LYS A 88 -17.61 -9.55 12.11
N ARG A 89 -18.18 -8.43 12.58
CA ARG A 89 -19.47 -8.41 13.28
C ARG A 89 -20.65 -8.16 12.35
N CYS A 90 -20.50 -7.22 11.42
CA CYS A 90 -21.60 -6.75 10.56
C CYS A 90 -21.24 -6.74 9.08
N HIS A 91 -20.09 -7.34 8.71
CA HIS A 91 -19.62 -7.52 7.35
C HIS A 91 -19.50 -6.20 6.54
N SER A 92 -19.32 -5.07 7.24
CA SER A 92 -19.04 -3.79 6.59
C SER A 92 -17.64 -3.83 6.00
N GLU A 93 -17.49 -3.50 4.72
CA GLU A 93 -16.20 -3.45 4.03
C GLU A 93 -15.49 -2.10 4.17
N VAL A 94 -16.25 -1.03 4.41
CA VAL A 94 -15.73 0.34 4.57
C VAL A 94 -15.60 0.65 6.06
N ASN A 95 -14.37 0.66 6.57
CA ASN A 95 -14.09 0.88 7.99
C ASN A 95 -12.90 1.83 8.17
N LYS A 96 -12.97 2.68 9.19
CA LYS A 96 -11.98 3.73 9.39
C LYS A 96 -10.73 3.18 10.08
N LEU A 97 -9.57 3.42 9.49
CA LEU A 97 -8.30 3.31 10.19
C LEU A 97 -8.15 4.50 11.16
N ILE A 98 -8.05 4.23 12.45
CA ILE A 98 -7.97 5.26 13.49
C ILE A 98 -6.52 5.58 13.85
N GLU A 99 -5.68 4.56 13.90
CA GLU A 99 -4.27 4.63 14.29
C GLU A 99 -3.49 3.59 13.49
N TRP A 100 -2.23 3.88 13.20
CA TRP A 100 -1.28 2.91 12.67
C TRP A 100 0.08 3.08 13.33
N SER A 101 0.87 2.02 13.36
CA SER A 101 2.25 2.06 13.82
C SER A 101 3.14 1.14 12.97
N PRO A 102 4.43 1.46 12.82
CA PRO A 102 5.36 0.60 12.10
C PRO A 102 5.35 -0.83 12.66
N LEU A 103 5.50 -1.81 11.77
CA LEU A 103 5.73 -3.19 12.19
C LEU A 103 7.08 -3.28 12.90
N LYS A 104 7.05 -3.45 14.22
CA LYS A 104 8.26 -3.77 14.99
C LYS A 104 8.62 -5.24 14.78
N LYS A 105 9.84 -5.50 14.32
CA LYS A 105 10.39 -6.86 14.24
C LYS A 105 10.57 -7.41 15.65
N SER A 106 10.28 -8.70 15.85
CA SER A 106 10.64 -9.32 17.13
C SER A 106 12.16 -9.46 17.21
N GLU A 107 12.76 -9.09 18.33
CA GLU A 107 14.20 -9.28 18.58
C GLU A 107 14.61 -10.75 18.71
N ARG A 108 13.65 -11.63 19.04
CA ARG A 108 13.89 -13.06 19.10
C ARG A 108 13.95 -13.63 17.69
N GLU A 109 14.96 -14.45 17.42
CA GLU A 109 15.04 -15.39 16.27
C GLU A 109 13.93 -16.46 16.37
N SER A 110 12.69 -16.02 16.48
CA SER A 110 11.54 -16.88 16.36
C SER A 110 11.15 -16.91 14.89
N LYS A 111 10.50 -17.99 14.44
CA LYS A 111 9.91 -18.11 13.10
C LYS A 111 8.79 -17.08 12.83
N ARG A 112 8.66 -16.05 13.67
CA ARG A 112 7.64 -15.00 13.65
C ARG A 112 8.35 -13.67 13.42
N PRO A 113 8.05 -12.97 12.31
CA PRO A 113 8.84 -11.82 11.84
C PRO A 113 8.42 -10.45 12.42
N HIS A 114 7.55 -10.41 13.43
CA HIS A 114 7.16 -9.17 14.12
C HIS A 114 6.65 -9.47 15.54
N GLU A 115 6.56 -8.45 16.40
CA GLU A 115 6.03 -8.57 17.76
C GLU A 115 4.65 -9.26 17.76
N GLU A 116 4.57 -10.36 18.51
CA GLU A 116 3.39 -11.25 18.54
C GLU A 116 2.17 -10.57 19.16
N GLU A 117 2.40 -9.82 20.23
CA GLU A 117 1.37 -9.15 21.02
C GLU A 117 0.57 -8.12 20.21
N LEU A 118 1.18 -7.58 19.16
CA LEU A 118 0.58 -6.56 18.31
C LEU A 118 -0.15 -7.16 17.08
N CYS A 119 -0.04 -8.47 16.85
CA CYS A 119 -0.68 -9.15 15.73
C CYS A 119 -1.67 -10.20 16.19
N ALA A 120 -2.97 -9.92 16.01
CA ALA A 120 -4.04 -10.87 16.30
C ALA A 120 -3.87 -12.25 15.62
N LYS A 121 -3.21 -12.33 14.45
CA LYS A 121 -2.89 -13.62 13.81
C LYS A 121 -1.79 -14.39 14.56
N CYS A 122 -0.78 -13.70 15.08
CA CYS A 122 0.27 -14.35 15.86
C CYS A 122 -0.22 -14.76 17.25
N GLN A 123 -1.08 -13.95 17.87
CA GLN A 123 -1.73 -14.29 19.14
C GLN A 123 -2.54 -15.59 19.07
N ILE A 124 -3.12 -15.92 17.91
CA ILE A 124 -3.86 -17.19 17.70
C ILE A 124 -2.96 -18.31 17.13
N GLY A 125 -1.64 -18.12 17.10
CA GLY A 125 -0.67 -19.13 16.64
C GLY A 125 -0.54 -19.30 15.11
N ALA A 126 -1.14 -18.42 14.31
CA ALA A 126 -1.06 -18.52 12.84
C ALA A 126 0.31 -18.08 12.30
N LYS A 127 0.78 -18.74 11.23
CA LYS A 127 2.06 -18.41 10.56
C LYS A 127 1.99 -17.04 9.87
N CYS A 128 3.02 -16.23 10.06
CA CYS A 128 3.19 -14.92 9.43
C CYS A 128 4.47 -14.94 8.57
N GLN A 129 4.36 -14.85 7.24
CA GLN A 129 5.45 -15.20 6.32
C GLN A 129 6.33 -14.01 5.89
N GLU A 130 7.54 -13.89 6.43
CA GLU A 130 8.53 -12.81 6.21
C GLU A 130 8.80 -12.40 4.73
N LYS A 131 8.56 -13.27 3.74
CA LYS A 131 8.92 -12.97 2.33
C LYS A 131 8.00 -11.98 1.61
N LYS A 132 6.87 -11.58 2.19
CA LYS A 132 5.98 -10.51 1.67
C LYS A 132 6.10 -9.20 2.46
N TYR A 133 7.28 -8.82 2.97
CA TYR A 133 7.33 -7.91 4.14
C TYR A 133 7.53 -6.44 3.83
N ASN A 134 8.03 -6.06 2.65
CA ASN A 134 8.50 -4.69 2.49
C ASN A 134 7.65 -3.84 1.55
N TYR A 135 7.06 -4.44 0.52
CA TYR A 135 6.29 -3.71 -0.49
C TYR A 135 5.27 -4.60 -1.20
N ARG A 136 4.02 -4.14 -1.32
CA ARG A 136 3.05 -4.63 -2.31
C ARG A 136 2.96 -3.59 -3.43
N THR A 137 3.26 -3.97 -4.66
CA THR A 137 2.97 -3.14 -5.84
C THR A 137 1.59 -3.50 -6.36
N SER A 138 0.70 -2.51 -6.55
CA SER A 138 -0.51 -2.73 -7.33
C SER A 138 -0.12 -2.74 -8.81
N SER A 139 -0.04 -3.92 -9.42
CA SER A 139 0.02 -4.05 -10.87
C SER A 139 -1.35 -3.71 -11.43
N PHE A 140 -1.65 -2.42 -11.65
CA PHE A 140 -2.73 -2.07 -12.56
C PHE A 140 -2.23 -2.35 -13.98
N LEU A 141 -2.43 -3.59 -14.44
CA LEU A 141 -2.53 -3.84 -15.87
C LEU A 141 -3.87 -3.22 -16.29
N PHE A 142 -3.81 -2.01 -16.85
CA PHE A 142 -4.90 -1.52 -17.68
C PHE A 142 -4.97 -2.47 -18.89
N TYR A 143 -6.05 -3.25 -18.96
CA TYR A 143 -6.46 -3.97 -20.18
C TYR A 143 -6.86 -2.98 -21.26
#